data_AF-A0A497BWP3-F1
#
_entry.id   AF-A0A497BWP3-F1
#
_cell.length_a   1.000
_cell.length_b   1.000
_cell.length_c   1.000
_cell.angle_alpha   90.00
_cell.angle_beta   90.00
_cell.angle_gamma   90.00
#
_symmetry.space_group_name_H-M   'P 1'
#
loop_
_entity.id
_entity.type
_entity.pdbx_description
1 polymer ?
#
loop_
_entity_poly.entity_id
_entity_poly.type
_entity_poly.pdbx_seq_one_letter_code
_entity_poly.pdbx_strand_id
1 'polypeptide(L)'
;MTNSETLKTIVHITGVAAKHWNDFDVTSPGGVPFAGYVCMQESDYLGTLAISRIAGRERLEIIPAMPKIHYPYVRDERAGLTRVVVPLPINVVDARFTRKLDGTAIIFYALPDEEGAPLEVIPRTRLQPVLRASRWGDWPALLDQVMPDRTPIERAVREQKFTLCFELWGYRNPHLVQYDVPLAFTLHTAVRYRPGRLASYRILQDLAQRYGFDLVPSIRVERPDAEALAAAYRALQEQLEARNRAAGPDTFVEEGAVLVISTRDTAVYYKCKPPSIEEIHFAAGGGISKEIIRQALLKMAERDYDFATGRVEDLEAELSKDFDSRYVESQQELIRRVWLEFIVELQQRDWLRELVEQSGLDPRTQTTELMRHLSQHYPRQRMKWVYSTVKILYG
;
A
#
# COMPACT_ATOMS: atom_id res chain seq x y z
N MET A 1 -17.42 -27.54 -7.83
CA MET A 1 -16.14 -27.77 -7.14
C MET A 1 -16.36 -27.42 -5.68
N THR A 2 -15.97 -28.30 -4.77
CA THR A 2 -16.00 -27.92 -3.34
C THR A 2 -14.96 -26.83 -3.09
N ASN A 3 -15.14 -25.97 -2.08
CA ASN A 3 -14.13 -24.95 -1.69
C ASN A 3 -12.74 -25.59 -1.47
N SER A 4 -12.69 -26.84 -1.01
CA SER A 4 -11.45 -27.62 -0.84
C SER A 4 -10.76 -27.96 -2.17
N GLU A 5 -11.52 -28.28 -3.22
CA GLU A 5 -10.97 -28.58 -4.55
C GLU A 5 -10.45 -27.32 -5.24
N THR A 6 -11.18 -26.21 -5.17
CA THR A 6 -10.74 -24.94 -5.76
C THR A 6 -9.42 -24.47 -5.14
N LEU A 7 -9.30 -24.53 -3.81
CA LEU A 7 -8.07 -24.14 -3.13
C LEU A 7 -6.90 -25.04 -3.50
N LYS A 8 -7.10 -26.36 -3.67
CA LYS A 8 -6.06 -27.27 -4.17
C LYS A 8 -5.59 -26.88 -5.58
N THR A 9 -6.52 -26.53 -6.48
CA THR A 9 -6.17 -26.05 -7.82
C THR A 9 -5.39 -24.74 -7.77
N ILE A 10 -5.78 -23.79 -6.92
CA ILE A 10 -5.05 -22.53 -6.71
C ILE A 10 -3.63 -22.79 -6.24
N VAL A 11 -3.45 -23.66 -5.24
CA VAL A 11 -2.13 -24.05 -4.72
C VAL A 11 -1.29 -24.69 -5.82
N HIS A 12 -1.89 -25.55 -6.66
CA HIS A 12 -1.19 -26.20 -7.76
C HIS A 12 -0.72 -25.19 -8.84
N ILE A 13 -1.57 -24.23 -9.22
CA ILE A 13 -1.25 -23.22 -10.25
C ILE A 13 -0.18 -22.24 -9.75
N THR A 14 -0.29 -21.80 -8.50
CA THR A 14 0.52 -20.70 -7.97
C THR A 14 1.77 -21.16 -7.23
N GLY A 15 1.78 -22.41 -6.74
CA GLY A 15 2.79 -22.93 -5.82
C GLY A 15 2.69 -22.34 -4.39
N VAL A 16 1.70 -21.49 -4.12
CA VAL A 16 1.52 -20.85 -2.81
C VAL A 16 0.67 -21.74 -1.91
N ALA A 17 1.16 -22.05 -0.71
CA ALA A 17 0.46 -22.92 0.24
C ALA A 17 -0.91 -22.37 0.67
N ALA A 18 -1.87 -23.28 0.87
CA ALA A 18 -3.27 -22.97 1.20
C ALA A 18 -3.45 -21.99 2.37
N LYS A 19 -2.60 -22.06 3.41
CA LYS A 19 -2.66 -21.19 4.59
C LYS A 19 -2.47 -19.70 4.30
N HIS A 20 -2.00 -19.34 3.11
CA HIS A 20 -1.78 -17.96 2.70
C HIS A 20 -2.93 -17.40 1.86
N TRP A 21 -4.00 -18.17 1.64
CA TRP A 21 -5.14 -17.75 0.86
C TRP A 21 -6.33 -17.51 1.79
N ASN A 22 -6.75 -16.26 1.91
CA ASN A 22 -7.93 -15.90 2.70
C ASN A 22 -9.13 -15.83 1.76
N ASP A 23 -10.22 -16.51 2.11
CA ASP A 23 -11.44 -16.48 1.33
C ASP A 23 -12.17 -15.13 1.46
N PHE A 24 -12.96 -14.79 0.44
CA PHE A 24 -13.85 -13.65 0.46
C PHE A 24 -15.13 -13.95 -0.32
N ASP A 25 -16.21 -13.26 0.04
CA ASP A 25 -17.49 -13.23 -0.68
C ASP A 25 -18.00 -11.79 -0.64
N VAL A 26 -18.06 -11.12 -1.78
CA VAL A 26 -18.34 -9.68 -1.87
C VAL A 26 -19.22 -9.35 -3.08
N THR A 27 -19.74 -8.13 -3.11
CA THR A 27 -20.42 -7.56 -4.28
C THR A 27 -19.57 -6.42 -4.82
N SER A 28 -19.38 -6.39 -6.14
CA SER A 28 -18.67 -5.29 -6.81
C SER A 28 -19.46 -3.98 -6.72
N PRO A 29 -18.82 -2.82 -6.93
CA PRO A 29 -19.52 -1.54 -7.01
C PRO A 29 -20.70 -1.53 -8.00
N GLY A 30 -20.58 -2.24 -9.13
CA GLY A 30 -21.64 -2.44 -10.12
C GLY A 30 -22.74 -3.45 -9.75
N GLY A 31 -22.69 -4.04 -8.54
CA GLY A 31 -23.72 -4.97 -8.07
C GLY A 31 -23.50 -6.44 -8.45
N VAL A 32 -22.32 -6.82 -8.95
CA VAL A 32 -22.02 -8.20 -9.34
C VAL A 32 -21.46 -8.96 -8.14
N PRO A 33 -22.13 -10.01 -7.63
CA PRO A 33 -21.59 -10.82 -6.54
C PRO A 33 -20.45 -11.72 -7.06
N PHE A 34 -19.33 -11.78 -6.34
CA PHE A 34 -18.21 -12.65 -6.65
C PHE A 34 -17.46 -13.09 -5.39
N ALA A 35 -16.86 -14.26 -5.45
CA ALA A 35 -16.14 -14.87 -4.35
C ALA A 35 -14.81 -15.46 -4.83
N GLY A 36 -13.89 -15.69 -3.90
CA GLY A 36 -12.56 -16.17 -4.22
C GLY A 36 -11.63 -16.15 -3.03
N TYR A 37 -10.34 -16.02 -3.32
CA TYR A 37 -9.28 -15.95 -2.33
C TYR A 37 -8.33 -14.80 -2.62
N VAL A 38 -7.80 -14.17 -1.58
CA VAL A 38 -6.70 -13.20 -1.65
C VAL A 38 -5.44 -13.79 -1.04
N CYS A 39 -4.32 -13.68 -1.75
CA CYS A 39 -3.04 -14.18 -1.26
C CYS A 39 -2.39 -13.18 -0.28
N MET A 40 -2.07 -13.67 0.92
CA MET A 40 -1.43 -12.93 2.01
C MET A 40 0.06 -13.23 2.13
N GLN A 41 0.61 -14.12 1.30
CA GLN A 41 2.04 -14.46 1.35
C GLN A 41 2.88 -13.27 0.87
N GLU A 42 3.91 -12.91 1.61
CA GLU A 42 4.88 -11.88 1.21
C GLU A 42 5.82 -12.38 0.10
N SER A 43 5.28 -12.63 -1.08
CA SER A 43 5.98 -13.12 -2.27
C SER A 43 5.57 -12.31 -3.51
N ASP A 44 5.91 -12.83 -4.69
CA ASP A 44 5.41 -12.31 -5.97
C ASP A 44 3.88 -12.40 -6.09
N TYR A 45 3.20 -13.17 -5.23
CA TYR A 45 1.75 -13.31 -5.22
C TYR A 45 1.04 -12.42 -4.20
N LEU A 46 1.74 -11.58 -3.43
CA LEU A 46 1.11 -10.78 -2.38
C LEU A 46 0.00 -9.87 -2.92
N GLY A 47 -1.24 -10.14 -2.48
CA GLY A 47 -2.46 -9.45 -2.89
C GLY A 47 -3.15 -10.05 -4.12
N THR A 48 -2.55 -11.02 -4.82
CA THR A 48 -3.19 -11.67 -5.98
C THR A 48 -4.56 -12.25 -5.60
N LEU A 49 -5.55 -12.06 -6.47
CA LEU A 49 -6.88 -12.67 -6.33
C LEU A 49 -6.95 -13.97 -7.11
N ALA A 50 -7.54 -14.99 -6.51
CA ALA A 50 -8.03 -16.17 -7.18
C ALA A 50 -9.56 -16.16 -7.10
N ILE A 51 -10.22 -15.59 -8.11
CA ILE A 51 -11.68 -15.53 -8.18
C ILE A 51 -12.17 -16.93 -8.50
N SER A 52 -13.05 -17.48 -7.65
CA SER A 52 -13.61 -18.83 -7.74
C SER A 52 -15.07 -18.86 -8.22
N ARG A 53 -15.76 -17.72 -8.13
CA ARG A 53 -17.18 -17.61 -8.47
C ARG A 53 -17.55 -16.18 -8.85
N ILE A 54 -18.35 -16.03 -9.90
CA ILE A 54 -18.92 -14.74 -10.34
C ILE A 54 -20.41 -14.96 -10.67
N ALA A 55 -21.29 -14.10 -10.16
CA ALA A 55 -22.74 -14.19 -10.38
C ALA A 55 -23.32 -15.60 -10.10
N GLY A 56 -22.82 -16.27 -9.06
CA GLY A 56 -23.23 -17.62 -8.68
C GLY A 56 -22.63 -18.76 -9.51
N ARG A 57 -21.87 -18.47 -10.57
CA ARG A 57 -21.23 -19.47 -11.45
C ARG A 57 -19.78 -19.72 -11.04
N GLU A 58 -19.39 -20.98 -10.94
CA GLU A 58 -18.02 -21.38 -10.61
C GLU A 58 -17.06 -21.09 -11.78
N ARG A 59 -15.90 -20.52 -11.47
CA ARG A 59 -14.83 -20.23 -12.41
C ARG A 59 -13.55 -19.90 -11.67
N LEU A 60 -12.40 -20.31 -12.19
CA LEU A 60 -11.11 -19.90 -11.62
C LEU A 60 -10.39 -18.88 -12.50
N GLU A 61 -10.21 -17.66 -12.00
CA GLU A 61 -9.38 -16.62 -12.62
C GLU A 61 -8.34 -16.10 -11.64
N ILE A 62 -7.09 -15.97 -12.10
CA ILE A 62 -5.99 -15.42 -11.32
C ILE A 62 -5.73 -13.99 -11.76
N ILE A 63 -5.94 -13.04 -10.86
CA ILE A 63 -5.76 -11.62 -11.10
C ILE A 63 -4.56 -11.14 -10.30
N PRO A 64 -3.44 -10.85 -10.97
CA PRO A 64 -2.22 -10.47 -10.27
C PRO A 64 -2.37 -9.09 -9.64
N ALA A 65 -1.72 -8.91 -8.49
CA ALA A 65 -1.50 -7.62 -7.86
C ALA A 65 -0.04 -7.17 -8.01
N MET A 66 0.31 -5.99 -7.50
CA MET A 66 1.72 -5.63 -7.35
C MET A 66 2.43 -6.63 -6.43
N PRO A 67 3.58 -7.23 -6.83
CA PRO A 67 4.36 -8.15 -6.00
C PRO A 67 5.03 -7.44 -4.82
N LYS A 68 5.53 -8.19 -3.82
CA LYS A 68 6.36 -7.59 -2.77
C LYS A 68 7.66 -7.08 -3.42
N ILE A 69 8.00 -5.81 -3.21
CA ILE A 69 9.27 -5.26 -3.69
C ILE A 69 10.34 -5.60 -2.66
N HIS A 70 11.44 -6.22 -3.09
CA HIS A 70 12.52 -6.67 -2.22
C HIS A 70 13.70 -5.68 -2.20
N TYR A 71 14.55 -5.79 -1.17
CA TYR A 71 15.85 -5.12 -1.18
C TYR A 71 16.85 -5.97 -1.97
N PRO A 72 17.80 -5.37 -2.70
CA PRO A 72 18.85 -6.09 -3.42
C PRO A 72 20.04 -6.40 -2.49
N TYR A 73 19.74 -6.86 -1.27
CA TYR A 73 20.74 -7.10 -0.23
C TYR A 73 21.16 -8.55 -0.20
N VAL A 74 22.47 -8.77 -0.19
CA VAL A 74 23.08 -10.09 0.01
C VAL A 74 23.97 -10.02 1.23
N ARG A 75 23.77 -10.95 2.16
CA ARG A 75 24.63 -11.09 3.34
C ARG A 75 25.88 -11.86 2.95
N ASP A 76 27.04 -11.25 3.12
CA ASP A 76 28.31 -11.94 3.05
C ASP A 76 28.51 -12.70 4.37
N GLU A 77 28.23 -14.01 4.38
CA GLU A 77 28.32 -14.85 5.58
C GLU A 77 29.73 -14.89 6.20
N ARG A 78 30.77 -14.64 5.41
CA ARG A 78 32.17 -14.68 5.88
C ARG A 78 32.59 -13.37 6.54
N ALA A 79 32.11 -12.23 6.01
CA ALA A 79 32.46 -10.91 6.52
C ALA A 79 31.42 -10.32 7.47
N GLY A 80 30.22 -10.90 7.56
CA GLY A 80 29.10 -10.33 8.31
C GLY A 80 28.54 -9.03 7.72
N LEU A 81 28.96 -8.66 6.50
CA LEU A 81 28.60 -7.40 5.84
C LEU A 81 27.43 -7.57 4.88
N THR A 82 26.49 -6.62 4.88
CA THR A 82 25.40 -6.57 3.91
C THR A 82 25.83 -5.78 2.68
N ARG A 83 25.88 -6.44 1.52
CA ARG A 83 26.23 -5.82 0.23
C ARG A 83 24.99 -5.60 -0.62
N VAL A 84 25.02 -4.53 -1.41
CA VAL A 84 24.03 -4.29 -2.46
C VAL A 84 24.48 -5.06 -3.69
N VAL A 85 23.71 -6.07 -4.08
CA VAL A 85 23.94 -6.85 -5.30
C VAL A 85 22.68 -6.72 -6.13
N VAL A 86 22.77 -6.00 -7.25
CA VAL A 86 21.64 -5.74 -8.14
C VAL A 86 21.65 -6.77 -9.28
N PRO A 87 20.78 -7.80 -9.25
CA PRO A 87 20.67 -8.76 -10.35
C PRO A 87 20.11 -8.06 -11.59
N LEU A 88 20.76 -8.26 -12.72
CA LEU A 88 20.30 -7.77 -14.01
C LEU A 88 19.59 -8.89 -14.78
N PRO A 89 18.32 -8.71 -15.20
CA PRO A 89 17.69 -9.56 -16.18
C PRO A 89 18.50 -9.60 -17.49
N ILE A 90 18.27 -10.62 -18.33
CA ILE A 90 18.83 -10.63 -19.69
C ILE A 90 18.11 -9.54 -20.51
N ASN A 91 18.85 -8.84 -21.37
CA ASN A 91 18.32 -7.79 -22.26
C ASN A 91 17.71 -6.58 -21.52
N VAL A 92 18.37 -6.10 -20.46
CA VAL A 92 18.01 -4.81 -19.85
C VAL A 92 18.22 -3.69 -20.86
N VAL A 93 17.22 -2.82 -20.99
CA VAL A 93 17.25 -1.65 -21.89
C VAL A 93 17.14 -0.33 -21.12
N ASP A 94 16.72 -0.37 -19.86
CA ASP A 94 16.53 0.80 -19.02
C ASP A 94 16.72 0.43 -17.54
N ALA A 95 17.44 1.27 -16.81
CA ALA A 95 17.54 1.19 -15.35
C ALA A 95 17.39 2.60 -14.78
N ARG A 96 16.46 2.78 -13.85
CA ARG A 96 16.17 4.10 -13.27
C ARG A 96 15.68 4.01 -11.84
N PHE A 97 15.90 5.06 -11.08
CA PHE A 97 15.29 5.27 -9.79
C PHE A 97 14.05 6.13 -9.96
N THR A 98 12.89 5.65 -9.52
CA THR A 98 11.66 6.43 -9.41
C THR A 98 11.39 6.76 -7.95
N ARG A 99 10.62 7.82 -7.68
CA ARG A 99 10.25 8.16 -6.30
C ARG A 99 9.41 7.05 -5.70
N LYS A 100 9.73 6.64 -4.47
CA LYS A 100 8.81 5.81 -3.68
C LYS A 100 7.88 6.75 -2.92
N LEU A 101 6.66 6.86 -3.44
CA LEU A 101 5.57 7.55 -2.76
C LEU A 101 5.09 6.68 -1.59
N ASP A 102 4.71 7.34 -0.51
CA ASP A 102 4.29 6.76 0.76
C ASP A 102 2.81 7.04 0.94
N GLY A 103 2.00 6.03 0.64
CA GLY A 103 0.56 6.16 0.63
C GLY A 103 -0.10 4.79 0.62
N THR A 104 -1.27 4.74 -0.01
CA THR A 104 -2.04 3.51 -0.14
C THR A 104 -2.11 3.13 -1.60
N ALA A 105 -1.63 1.93 -1.91
CA ALA A 105 -1.74 1.36 -3.25
C ALA A 105 -3.22 1.05 -3.58
N ILE A 106 -3.77 1.76 -4.57
CA ILE A 106 -5.07 1.51 -5.16
C ILE A 106 -4.87 0.78 -6.48
N ILE A 107 -5.46 -0.41 -6.56
CA ILE A 107 -5.28 -1.37 -7.64
C ILE A 107 -6.59 -1.48 -8.41
N PHE A 108 -6.53 -1.26 -9.72
CA PHE A 108 -7.65 -1.47 -10.63
C PHE A 108 -7.44 -2.73 -11.43
N TYR A 109 -8.45 -3.59 -11.43
CA TYR A 109 -8.47 -4.83 -12.19
C TYR A 109 -9.84 -5.06 -12.84
N ALA A 110 -9.89 -5.86 -13.90
CA ALA A 110 -11.14 -6.23 -14.54
C ALA A 110 -11.72 -7.50 -13.91
N LEU A 111 -13.00 -7.46 -13.57
CA LEU A 111 -13.80 -8.65 -13.32
C LEU A 111 -14.25 -9.21 -14.69
N PRO A 112 -13.85 -10.43 -15.09
CA PRO A 112 -14.19 -10.95 -16.41
C PRO A 112 -15.58 -11.61 -16.48
N ASP A 113 -16.25 -11.50 -17.63
CA ASP A 113 -17.43 -12.29 -18.04
C ASP A 113 -17.03 -13.68 -18.52
N GLU A 114 -18.00 -14.51 -18.89
CA GLU A 114 -17.80 -15.90 -19.34
C GLU A 114 -16.89 -16.04 -20.56
N GLU A 115 -16.77 -15.00 -21.37
CA GLU A 115 -15.92 -14.94 -22.54
C GLU A 115 -14.50 -14.41 -22.22
N GLY A 116 -14.28 -13.96 -20.98
CA GLY A 116 -13.03 -13.33 -20.54
C GLY A 116 -12.93 -11.84 -20.88
N ALA A 117 -14.01 -11.26 -21.41
CA ALA A 117 -14.15 -9.83 -21.58
C ALA A 117 -14.46 -9.16 -20.23
N PRO A 118 -14.05 -7.90 -20.04
CA PRO A 118 -14.20 -7.22 -18.76
C PRO A 118 -15.67 -6.82 -18.54
N LEU A 119 -16.32 -7.33 -17.49
CA LEU A 119 -17.63 -6.85 -17.04
C LEU A 119 -17.49 -5.46 -16.41
N GLU A 120 -16.61 -5.37 -15.41
CA GLU A 120 -16.43 -4.21 -14.56
C GLU A 120 -14.95 -4.02 -14.26
N VAL A 121 -14.52 -2.77 -14.04
CA VAL A 121 -13.19 -2.46 -13.51
C VAL A 121 -13.34 -2.06 -12.06
N ILE A 122 -12.72 -2.83 -11.18
CA ILE A 122 -12.90 -2.75 -9.73
C ILE A 122 -11.66 -2.13 -9.11
N PRO A 123 -11.78 -0.99 -8.39
CA PRO A 123 -10.71 -0.52 -7.52
C PRO A 123 -10.67 -1.34 -6.24
N ARG A 124 -9.48 -1.48 -5.65
CA ARG A 124 -9.26 -2.12 -4.35
C ARG A 124 -7.94 -1.69 -3.73
N THR A 125 -7.81 -1.82 -2.42
CA THR A 125 -6.48 -1.86 -1.79
C THR A 125 -5.81 -3.21 -2.05
N ARG A 126 -4.54 -3.36 -1.66
CA ARG A 126 -3.75 -4.55 -1.98
C ARG A 126 -4.31 -5.87 -1.43
N LEU A 127 -4.95 -5.86 -0.27
CA LEU A 127 -5.38 -7.07 0.44
C LEU A 127 -6.89 -7.23 0.52
N GLN A 128 -7.64 -6.37 -0.18
CA GLN A 128 -9.11 -6.44 -0.26
C GLN A 128 -9.54 -6.79 -1.69
N PRO A 129 -10.67 -7.48 -1.90
CA PRO A 129 -11.19 -7.73 -3.24
C PRO A 129 -11.86 -6.49 -3.86
N VAL A 130 -12.41 -5.59 -3.04
CA VAL A 130 -13.07 -4.35 -3.45
C VAL A 130 -12.62 -3.20 -2.58
N LEU A 131 -12.63 -1.98 -3.12
CA LEU A 131 -12.40 -0.76 -2.34
C LEU A 131 -13.62 -0.48 -1.47
N ARG A 132 -13.41 -0.39 -0.16
CA ARG A 132 -14.48 -0.11 0.82
C ARG A 132 -14.02 0.94 1.82
N ALA A 133 -14.96 1.66 2.42
CA ALA A 133 -14.64 2.42 3.62
C ALA A 133 -14.16 1.47 4.72
N SER A 134 -13.18 1.92 5.49
CA SER A 134 -12.68 1.24 6.68
C SER A 134 -12.54 2.27 7.79
N ARG A 135 -12.28 1.83 9.01
CA ARG A 135 -12.00 2.76 10.12
C ARG A 135 -10.79 3.68 9.88
N TRP A 136 -9.94 3.37 8.91
CA TRP A 136 -8.73 4.15 8.54
C TRP A 136 -9.00 5.25 7.55
N GLY A 137 -10.09 5.13 6.80
CA GLY A 137 -10.35 6.02 5.70
C GLY A 137 -11.54 5.54 4.90
N ASP A 138 -12.28 6.50 4.41
CA ASP A 138 -13.23 6.29 3.34
C ASP A 138 -12.46 6.27 2.02
N TRP A 139 -11.86 5.12 1.69
CA TRP A 139 -11.05 4.98 0.48
C TRP A 139 -11.81 5.32 -0.79
N PRO A 140 -13.10 4.90 -0.97
CA PRO A 140 -13.94 5.38 -2.06
C PRO A 140 -14.03 6.91 -2.11
N ALA A 141 -14.34 7.57 -0.99
CA ALA A 141 -14.45 9.04 -0.99
C ALA A 141 -13.12 9.74 -1.25
N LEU A 142 -11.99 9.19 -0.79
CA LEU A 142 -10.66 9.74 -1.12
C LEU A 142 -10.33 9.56 -2.60
N LEU A 143 -10.64 8.39 -3.18
CA LEU A 143 -10.44 8.12 -4.60
C LEU A 143 -11.29 9.05 -5.47
N ASP A 144 -12.56 9.26 -5.13
CA ASP A 144 -13.48 10.12 -5.88
C ASP A 144 -13.03 11.58 -5.92
N GLN A 145 -12.24 12.04 -4.94
CA GLN A 145 -11.72 13.39 -4.90
C GLN A 145 -10.56 13.61 -5.87
N VAL A 146 -9.68 12.63 -6.05
CA VAL A 146 -8.55 12.70 -6.99
C VAL A 146 -8.91 12.18 -8.38
N MET A 147 -10.02 11.45 -8.50
CA MET A 147 -10.45 10.83 -9.75
C MET A 147 -11.98 10.76 -9.82
N PRO A 148 -12.65 11.92 -10.01
CA PRO A 148 -14.10 11.95 -10.17
C PRO A 148 -14.57 11.27 -11.47
N ASP A 149 -13.72 11.22 -12.50
CA ASP A 149 -13.96 10.45 -13.73
C ASP A 149 -13.02 9.24 -13.81
N ARG A 150 -13.58 8.05 -13.66
CA ARG A 150 -12.84 6.78 -13.74
C ARG A 150 -12.68 6.26 -15.17
N THR A 151 -13.37 6.83 -16.14
CA THR A 151 -13.41 6.37 -17.54
C THR A 151 -12.02 6.12 -18.14
N PRO A 152 -11.00 6.97 -17.95
CA PRO A 152 -9.68 6.73 -18.52
C PRO A 152 -9.00 5.46 -17.98
N ILE A 153 -9.12 5.19 -16.67
CA ILE A 153 -8.58 3.99 -16.04
C ILE A 153 -9.37 2.76 -16.47
N GLU A 154 -10.70 2.85 -16.49
CA GLU A 154 -11.53 1.74 -16.92
C GLU A 154 -11.19 1.33 -18.36
N ARG A 155 -11.06 2.30 -19.26
CA ARG A 155 -10.64 2.08 -20.64
C ARG A 155 -9.26 1.44 -20.71
N ALA A 156 -8.28 1.93 -19.95
CA ALA A 156 -6.92 1.39 -19.92
C ALA A 156 -6.89 -0.07 -19.47
N VAL A 157 -7.58 -0.40 -18.37
CA VAL A 157 -7.66 -1.76 -17.84
C VAL A 157 -8.32 -2.70 -18.86
N ARG A 158 -9.43 -2.26 -19.47
CA ARG A 158 -10.21 -3.04 -20.44
C ARG A 158 -9.42 -3.34 -21.73
N GLU A 159 -8.76 -2.33 -22.29
CA GLU A 159 -8.04 -2.40 -23.56
C GLU A 159 -6.68 -3.09 -23.41
N GLN A 160 -5.94 -2.80 -22.34
CA GLN A 160 -4.53 -3.18 -22.22
C GLN A 160 -4.32 -4.48 -21.44
N LYS A 161 -5.36 -4.98 -20.73
CA LYS A 161 -5.32 -6.22 -19.94
C LYS A 161 -4.22 -6.20 -18.87
N PHE A 162 -4.10 -5.06 -18.20
CA PHE A 162 -3.24 -4.88 -17.03
C PHE A 162 -4.08 -4.71 -15.77
N THR A 163 -3.51 -5.14 -14.66
CA THR A 163 -3.82 -4.59 -13.35
C THR A 163 -3.03 -3.30 -13.22
N LEU A 164 -3.69 -2.16 -13.07
CA LEU A 164 -3.01 -0.88 -12.86
C LEU A 164 -2.93 -0.57 -11.37
N CYS A 165 -1.74 -0.21 -10.89
CA CYS A 165 -1.52 0.12 -9.49
C CYS A 165 -1.07 1.57 -9.40
N PHE A 166 -1.82 2.33 -8.63
CA PHE A 166 -1.59 3.73 -8.35
C PHE A 166 -1.32 3.91 -6.87
N GLU A 167 -0.49 4.88 -6.53
CA GLU A 167 -0.36 5.33 -5.16
C GLU A 167 -1.34 6.47 -4.93
N LEU A 168 -2.19 6.35 -3.90
CA LEU A 168 -2.96 7.45 -3.33
C LEU A 168 -2.15 8.03 -2.17
N TRP A 169 -1.67 9.26 -2.28
CA TRP A 169 -0.72 9.85 -1.33
C TRP A 169 -1.02 11.33 -1.09
N GLY A 170 -0.50 11.90 0.00
CA GLY A 170 -0.74 13.28 0.41
C GLY A 170 -1.08 13.39 1.90
N TYR A 171 -1.14 14.60 2.45
CA TYR A 171 -1.34 14.77 3.90
C TYR A 171 -2.70 14.26 4.40
N ARG A 172 -3.68 14.07 3.52
CA ARG A 172 -5.00 13.48 3.84
C ARG A 172 -5.01 11.96 3.84
N ASN A 173 -3.98 11.33 3.26
CA ASN A 173 -3.69 9.91 3.44
C ASN A 173 -2.36 9.77 4.19
N PRO A 174 -2.33 10.08 5.50
CA PRO A 174 -1.08 10.17 6.23
C PRO A 174 -0.45 8.79 6.45
N HIS A 175 0.80 8.66 6.02
CA HIS A 175 1.70 7.56 6.35
C HIS A 175 2.92 8.11 7.12
N LEU A 176 4.13 7.64 6.81
CA LEU A 176 5.37 8.07 7.45
C LEU A 176 5.86 9.42 6.91
N VAL A 177 5.72 9.65 5.60
CA VAL A 177 6.16 10.88 4.93
C VAL A 177 5.13 12.00 5.11
N GLN A 178 5.64 13.18 5.47
CA GLN A 178 4.84 14.39 5.51
C GLN A 178 4.81 15.05 4.13
N TYR A 179 3.61 15.17 3.57
CA TYR A 179 3.35 15.83 2.30
C TYR A 179 2.77 17.23 2.51
N ASP A 180 3.08 18.13 1.58
CA ASP A 180 2.43 19.44 1.42
C ASP A 180 1.21 19.38 0.48
N VAL A 181 1.16 18.35 -0.38
CA VAL A 181 0.03 18.06 -1.27
C VAL A 181 -1.12 17.43 -0.47
N PRO A 182 -2.38 17.90 -0.62
CA PRO A 182 -3.53 17.34 0.09
C PRO A 182 -3.75 15.87 -0.22
N LEU A 183 -3.89 15.56 -1.50
CA LEU A 183 -4.14 14.22 -2.01
C LEU A 183 -3.76 14.23 -3.48
N ALA A 184 -3.07 13.20 -3.93
CA ALA A 184 -2.64 12.98 -5.30
C ALA A 184 -2.72 11.49 -5.63
N PHE A 185 -2.79 11.20 -6.92
CA PHE A 185 -2.98 9.85 -7.43
C PHE A 185 -2.04 9.57 -8.58
N THR A 186 -1.11 8.64 -8.40
CA THR A 186 0.02 8.49 -9.33
C THR A 186 0.22 7.04 -9.73
N LEU A 187 0.21 6.76 -11.03
CA LEU A 187 0.54 5.45 -11.56
C LEU A 187 1.99 5.13 -11.21
N HIS A 188 2.21 4.05 -10.47
CA HIS A 188 3.57 3.62 -10.11
C HIS A 188 3.90 2.23 -10.65
N THR A 189 2.91 1.40 -10.98
CA THR A 189 3.15 0.13 -11.66
C THR A 189 1.93 -0.42 -12.40
N ALA A 190 2.17 -1.39 -13.27
CA ALA A 190 1.16 -2.16 -13.96
C ALA A 190 1.63 -3.62 -14.06
N VAL A 191 0.70 -4.56 -13.90
CA VAL A 191 0.98 -6.00 -13.96
C VAL A 191 0.11 -6.64 -15.02
N ARG A 192 0.73 -7.29 -16.02
CA ARG A 192 -0.03 -7.93 -17.12
C ARG A 192 -0.76 -9.15 -16.56
N TYR A 193 -2.04 -9.35 -16.89
CA TYR A 193 -2.81 -10.50 -16.36
C TYR A 193 -2.15 -11.85 -16.60
N ARG A 194 -1.57 -12.03 -17.79
CA ARG A 194 -0.78 -13.20 -18.15
C ARG A 194 0.49 -12.73 -18.85
N PRO A 195 1.70 -13.05 -18.36
CA PRO A 195 2.03 -14.03 -17.32
C PRO A 195 2.18 -13.45 -15.89
N GLY A 196 1.46 -12.39 -15.50
CA GLY A 196 1.58 -11.82 -14.15
C GLY A 196 2.86 -11.02 -13.92
N ARG A 197 3.45 -10.44 -14.98
CA ARG A 197 4.72 -9.72 -14.91
C ARG A 197 4.50 -8.21 -14.84
N LEU A 198 5.33 -7.55 -14.05
CA LEU A 198 5.47 -6.11 -14.01
C LEU A 198 5.78 -5.58 -15.41
N ALA A 199 5.08 -4.53 -15.84
CA ALA A 199 5.34 -3.83 -17.09
C ALA A 199 6.68 -3.08 -17.04
N SER A 200 7.37 -2.99 -18.19
CA SER A 200 8.54 -2.10 -18.31
C SER A 200 8.14 -0.64 -18.08
N TYR A 201 9.09 0.19 -17.65
CA TYR A 201 8.82 1.62 -17.44
C TYR A 201 8.34 2.31 -18.73
N ARG A 202 8.86 1.89 -19.89
CA ARG A 202 8.39 2.36 -21.21
C ARG A 202 6.89 2.11 -21.42
N ILE A 203 6.39 0.93 -21.03
CA ILE A 203 4.96 0.62 -21.11
C ILE A 203 4.18 1.49 -20.12
N LEU A 204 4.69 1.73 -18.91
CA LEU A 204 4.04 2.63 -17.96
C LEU A 204 3.95 4.07 -18.50
N GLN A 205 5.01 4.55 -19.16
CA GLN A 205 5.00 5.85 -19.85
C GLN A 205 3.96 5.91 -20.97
N ASP A 206 3.88 4.87 -21.80
CA ASP A 206 2.88 4.78 -22.87
C ASP A 206 1.45 4.78 -22.31
N LEU A 207 1.19 3.99 -21.26
CA LEU A 207 -0.09 3.98 -20.55
C LEU A 207 -0.42 5.37 -19.98
N ALA A 208 0.52 5.99 -19.28
CA ALA A 208 0.34 7.31 -18.70
C ALA A 208 0.03 8.36 -19.76
N GLN A 209 0.78 8.39 -20.86
CA GLN A 209 0.56 9.33 -21.95
C GLN A 209 -0.78 9.08 -22.67
N ARG A 210 -1.09 7.83 -22.98
CA ARG A 210 -2.28 7.46 -23.77
C ARG A 210 -3.60 7.68 -23.03
N TYR A 211 -3.59 7.50 -21.71
CA TYR A 211 -4.79 7.60 -20.89
C TYR A 211 -4.79 8.81 -19.94
N GLY A 212 -3.74 9.64 -19.96
CA GLY A 212 -3.66 10.88 -19.19
C GLY A 212 -3.43 10.66 -17.69
N PHE A 213 -2.61 9.68 -17.31
CA PHE A 213 -2.28 9.42 -15.92
C PHE A 213 -1.02 10.19 -15.49
N ASP A 214 -1.02 10.67 -14.24
CA ASP A 214 0.22 11.08 -13.60
C ASP A 214 1.11 9.86 -13.37
N LEU A 215 2.33 9.88 -13.89
CA LEU A 215 3.30 8.82 -13.72
C LEU A 215 4.28 9.16 -12.59
N VAL A 216 4.66 8.15 -11.81
CA VAL A 216 5.67 8.31 -10.76
C VAL A 216 6.95 8.94 -11.32
N PRO A 217 7.49 10.01 -10.70
CA PRO A 217 8.61 10.73 -11.27
C PRO A 217 9.89 9.89 -11.22
N SER A 218 10.64 9.91 -12.33
CA SER A 218 12.03 9.48 -12.35
C SER A 218 12.89 10.46 -11.55
N ILE A 219 13.70 9.95 -10.63
CA ILE A 219 14.73 10.70 -9.91
C ILE A 219 16.02 10.73 -10.75
N ARG A 220 16.43 9.56 -11.24
CA ARG A 220 17.69 9.39 -11.99
C ARG A 220 17.58 8.19 -12.94
N VAL A 221 18.19 8.31 -14.11
CA VAL A 221 18.36 7.21 -15.07
C VAL A 221 19.83 6.81 -15.07
N GLU A 222 20.10 5.51 -15.09
CA GLU A 222 21.44 4.94 -14.99
C GLU A 222 21.72 4.00 -16.16
N ARG A 223 23.01 3.76 -16.38
CA ARG A 223 23.43 2.64 -17.21
C ARG A 223 23.05 1.33 -16.49
N PRO A 224 22.50 0.32 -17.20
CA PRO A 224 22.17 -0.98 -16.62
C PRO A 224 23.45 -1.82 -16.42
N ASP A 225 24.27 -1.39 -15.47
CA ASP A 225 25.51 -2.04 -15.05
C ASP A 225 25.43 -2.33 -13.54
N ALA A 226 25.69 -3.56 -13.12
CA ALA A 226 25.38 -4.01 -11.77
C ALA A 226 26.18 -3.25 -10.70
N GLU A 227 27.47 -2.99 -10.94
CA GLU A 227 28.34 -2.27 -10.01
C GLU A 227 27.96 -0.79 -9.95
N ALA A 228 27.75 -0.16 -11.12
CA ALA A 228 27.31 1.23 -11.20
C ALA A 228 25.95 1.44 -10.52
N LEU A 229 25.00 0.51 -10.70
CA LEU A 229 23.70 0.57 -10.04
C LEU A 229 23.80 0.39 -8.53
N ALA A 230 24.66 -0.51 -8.04
CA ALA A 230 24.90 -0.67 -6.61
C ALA A 230 25.50 0.59 -5.99
N ALA A 231 26.45 1.24 -6.66
CA ALA A 231 27.03 2.51 -6.24
C ALA A 231 25.99 3.64 -6.26
N ALA A 232 25.21 3.76 -7.34
CA ALA A 232 24.13 4.74 -7.45
C ALA A 232 23.05 4.55 -6.39
N TYR A 233 22.70 3.29 -6.08
CA TYR A 233 21.77 2.94 -5.02
C TYR A 233 22.25 3.49 -3.67
N ARG A 234 23.52 3.23 -3.29
CA ARG A 234 24.09 3.75 -2.02
C ARG A 234 24.14 5.27 -1.98
N ALA A 235 24.60 5.90 -3.06
CA ALA A 235 24.64 7.36 -3.15
C ALA A 235 23.24 7.99 -3.00
N LEU A 236 22.21 7.36 -3.58
CA LEU A 236 20.84 7.82 -3.44
C LEU A 236 20.31 7.64 -2.00
N GLN A 237 20.63 6.52 -1.33
CA GLN A 237 20.27 6.34 0.08
C GLN A 237 20.85 7.46 0.96
N GLU A 238 22.12 7.78 0.79
CA GLU A 238 22.79 8.86 1.52
C GLU A 238 22.14 10.22 1.27
N GLN A 239 21.77 10.50 0.01
CA GLN A 239 21.09 11.74 -0.36
C GLN A 239 19.70 11.85 0.26
N LEU A 240 18.92 10.76 0.28
CA LEU A 240 17.58 10.73 0.86
C LEU A 240 17.65 10.84 2.39
N GLU A 241 18.62 10.17 3.00
CA GLU A 241 18.89 10.26 4.44
C GLU A 241 19.28 11.69 4.85
N ALA A 242 20.13 12.36 4.07
CA ALA A 242 20.49 13.76 4.32
C ALA A 242 19.28 14.69 4.28
N ARG A 243 18.31 14.46 3.38
CA ARG A 243 17.06 15.22 3.31
C ARG A 243 16.18 15.00 4.54
N ASN A 244 16.00 13.74 4.97
CA ASN A 244 15.24 13.44 6.18
C ASN A 244 15.88 14.05 7.42
N ARG A 245 17.21 13.95 7.58
CA ARG A 245 17.92 14.60 8.70
C ARG A 245 17.77 16.12 8.69
N ALA A 246 17.79 16.75 7.52
CA ALA A 246 17.60 18.19 7.39
C ALA A 246 16.18 18.65 7.74
N ALA A 247 15.17 17.78 7.56
CA ALA A 247 13.78 18.08 7.92
C ALA A 247 13.56 18.10 9.46
N GLY A 248 14.44 17.44 10.21
CA GLY A 248 14.42 17.42 11.67
C GLY A 248 14.19 16.03 12.25
N PRO A 249 14.31 15.89 13.58
CA PRO A 249 14.04 14.62 14.26
C PRO A 249 12.58 14.20 14.01
N ASP A 250 12.37 12.89 13.83
CA ASP A 250 11.06 12.26 13.62
C ASP A 250 10.23 12.84 12.46
N THR A 251 10.86 13.56 11.53
CA THR A 251 10.22 14.15 10.35
C THR A 251 10.79 13.52 9.09
N PHE A 252 9.96 12.78 8.36
CA PHE A 252 10.34 12.15 7.11
C PHE A 252 9.69 12.89 5.93
N VAL A 253 10.51 13.30 4.98
CA VAL A 253 10.08 13.98 3.74
C VAL A 253 10.31 13.11 2.51
N GLU A 254 11.08 12.04 2.65
CA GLU A 254 11.30 11.03 1.63
C GLU A 254 11.25 9.62 2.23
N GLU A 255 10.40 8.77 1.67
CA GLU A 255 10.36 7.35 2.06
C GLU A 255 11.49 6.55 1.41
N GLY A 256 11.85 6.91 0.18
CA GLY A 256 12.77 6.14 -0.62
C GLY A 256 12.63 6.37 -2.11
N ALA A 257 13.26 5.46 -2.85
CA ALA A 257 13.13 5.28 -4.28
C ALA A 257 12.81 3.81 -4.60
N VAL A 258 12.36 3.57 -5.83
CA VAL A 258 12.30 2.23 -6.42
C VAL A 258 13.28 2.20 -7.59
N LEU A 259 14.27 1.31 -7.52
CA LEU A 259 15.10 0.96 -8.66
C LEU A 259 14.28 0.06 -9.59
N VAL A 260 13.94 0.60 -10.75
CA VAL A 260 13.22 -0.08 -11.83
C VAL A 260 14.22 -0.52 -12.88
N ILE A 261 14.34 -1.84 -13.08
CA ILE A 261 15.19 -2.44 -14.10
C ILE A 261 14.29 -3.05 -15.16
N SER A 262 14.25 -2.44 -16.35
CA SER A 262 13.34 -2.81 -17.41
C SER A 262 14.04 -3.56 -18.55
N THR A 263 13.42 -4.65 -18.98
CA THR A 263 13.60 -5.16 -20.35
C THR A 263 12.68 -4.38 -21.30
N ARG A 264 12.54 -4.81 -22.55
CA ARG A 264 11.62 -4.20 -23.51
C ARG A 264 10.18 -4.11 -22.98
N ASP A 265 9.72 -5.18 -22.32
CA ASP A 265 8.30 -5.38 -22.00
C ASP A 265 8.03 -5.66 -20.52
N THR A 266 9.04 -6.04 -19.74
CA THR A 266 8.89 -6.34 -18.32
C THR A 266 9.85 -5.54 -17.46
N ALA A 267 9.61 -5.52 -16.15
CA ALA A 267 10.55 -4.96 -15.19
C ALA A 267 10.72 -5.84 -13.94
N VAL A 268 11.82 -5.58 -13.22
CA VAL A 268 12.07 -6.03 -11.85
C VAL A 268 12.33 -4.80 -11.00
N TYR A 269 11.76 -4.77 -9.79
CA TYR A 269 11.84 -3.64 -8.87
C TYR A 269 12.63 -3.99 -7.62
N TYR A 270 13.43 -3.03 -7.17
CA TYR A 270 14.09 -3.07 -5.87
C TYR A 270 13.80 -1.78 -5.10
N LYS A 271 13.43 -1.89 -3.83
CA LYS A 271 13.26 -0.70 -2.98
C LYS A 271 14.63 -0.20 -2.55
N CYS A 272 14.80 1.12 -2.56
CA CYS A 272 15.98 1.86 -2.13
C CYS A 272 15.55 2.86 -1.08
N LYS A 273 15.64 2.50 0.21
CA LYS A 273 15.19 3.36 1.31
C LYS A 273 16.39 3.91 2.07
N PRO A 274 16.37 5.14 2.59
CA PRO A 274 17.45 5.63 3.43
C PRO A 274 17.54 4.82 4.74
N PRO A 275 18.72 4.74 5.39
CA PRO A 275 18.93 3.92 6.59
C PRO A 275 17.91 4.15 7.71
N SER A 276 17.53 5.39 7.99
CA SER A 276 16.52 5.71 9.01
C SER A 276 15.14 5.07 8.74
N ILE A 277 14.71 5.06 7.47
CA ILE A 277 13.47 4.38 7.06
C ILE A 277 13.66 2.86 7.05
N GLU A 278 14.86 2.40 6.67
CA GLU A 278 15.21 0.99 6.70
C GLU A 278 15.17 0.43 8.11
N GLU A 279 15.68 1.12 9.11
CA GLU A 279 15.63 0.73 10.52
C GLU A 279 14.19 0.52 10.99
N ILE A 280 13.24 1.38 10.59
CA ILE A 280 11.81 1.18 10.86
C ILE A 280 11.28 -0.12 10.22
N HIS A 281 11.80 -0.51 9.06
CA HIS A 281 11.37 -1.72 8.35
C HIS A 281 12.17 -3.00 8.71
N PHE A 282 13.38 -2.87 9.26
CA PHE A 282 14.38 -3.94 9.38
C PHE A 282 14.85 -4.19 10.81
N ALA A 283 14.19 -3.65 11.83
CA ALA A 283 14.62 -3.76 13.22
C ALA A 283 14.58 -5.19 13.82
N ALA A 284 15.13 -6.20 13.14
CA ALA A 284 15.69 -7.41 13.73
C ALA A 284 16.96 -7.15 14.58
N GLY A 285 17.13 -5.94 15.16
CA GLY A 285 18.31 -5.61 15.96
C GLY A 285 18.36 -4.21 16.58
N GLY A 286 17.57 -3.25 16.10
CA GLY A 286 17.27 -1.97 16.78
C GLY A 286 15.97 -2.08 17.56
N GLY A 287 15.73 -1.30 18.62
CA GLY A 287 14.48 -1.31 19.42
C GLY A 287 13.22 -1.50 18.58
N ILE A 288 12.20 -2.24 19.05
CA ILE A 288 10.86 -2.06 18.47
C ILE A 288 10.44 -0.64 18.86
N SER A 289 10.60 0.32 17.96
CA SER A 289 10.27 1.71 18.25
C SER A 289 8.76 1.90 18.31
N LYS A 290 8.32 3.02 18.91
CA LYS A 290 6.90 3.41 18.93
C LYS A 290 6.32 3.50 17.51
N GLU A 291 7.11 3.98 16.56
CA GLU A 291 6.67 4.14 15.17
C GLU A 291 6.48 2.78 14.48
N ILE A 292 7.38 1.82 14.72
CA ILE A 292 7.22 0.44 14.22
C ILE A 292 5.91 -0.17 14.70
N ILE A 293 5.59 0.02 15.99
CA ILE A 293 4.36 -0.50 16.57
C ILE A 293 3.13 0.18 15.95
N ARG A 294 3.17 1.51 15.76
CA ARG A 294 2.10 2.24 15.06
C ARG A 294 1.92 1.73 13.63
N GLN A 295 3.00 1.50 12.89
CA GLN A 295 2.92 0.97 11.52
C GLN A 295 2.35 -0.45 11.48
N ALA A 296 2.73 -1.33 12.41
CA ALA A 296 2.12 -2.66 12.53
C ALA A 296 0.60 -2.54 12.81
N LEU A 297 0.23 -1.63 13.70
CA LEU A 297 -1.17 -1.34 14.00
C LEU A 297 -1.93 -0.81 12.78
N LEU A 298 -1.34 0.09 11.99
CA LEU A 298 -1.85 0.62 10.71
C LEU A 298 -1.92 -0.44 9.59
N LYS A 299 -1.11 -1.50 9.63
CA LYS A 299 -1.26 -2.65 8.72
C LYS A 299 -2.38 -3.60 9.16
N MET A 300 -2.50 -3.91 10.45
CA MET A 300 -3.59 -4.76 10.98
C MET A 300 -4.95 -4.12 10.66
N ALA A 301 -5.02 -2.84 10.98
CA ALA A 301 -5.92 -1.84 10.45
C ALA A 301 -6.37 -2.00 9.00
N GLU A 302 -5.46 -1.88 8.03
CA GLU A 302 -5.76 -2.00 6.59
C GLU A 302 -6.38 -3.36 6.20
N ARG A 303 -6.17 -4.40 7.01
CA ARG A 303 -6.74 -5.74 6.84
C ARG A 303 -8.10 -5.91 7.51
N ASP A 304 -8.75 -4.82 7.92
CA ASP A 304 -10.03 -4.80 8.64
C ASP A 304 -10.04 -5.68 9.89
N TYR A 305 -8.91 -5.76 10.61
CA TYR A 305 -8.86 -6.30 11.97
C TYR A 305 -9.94 -5.62 12.84
N ASP A 306 -10.39 -6.14 13.98
CA ASP A 306 -11.31 -5.40 14.87
C ASP A 306 -10.61 -5.02 16.18
N PHE A 307 -10.29 -3.74 16.38
CA PHE A 307 -9.65 -3.28 17.62
C PHE A 307 -10.61 -3.19 18.81
N ALA A 308 -11.93 -3.25 18.60
CA ALA A 308 -12.90 -3.24 19.70
C ALA A 308 -12.94 -4.59 20.43
N THR A 309 -12.76 -5.68 19.68
CA THR A 309 -12.73 -7.05 20.21
C THR A 309 -11.32 -7.64 20.25
N GLY A 310 -10.36 -6.94 19.65
CA GLY A 310 -8.97 -7.32 19.55
C GLY A 310 -8.17 -7.21 20.84
N ARG A 311 -7.01 -7.86 20.88
CA ARG A 311 -6.11 -7.87 22.03
C ARG A 311 -4.68 -7.53 21.64
N VAL A 312 -3.92 -7.03 22.60
CA VAL A 312 -2.51 -6.63 22.37
C VAL A 312 -1.65 -7.81 21.90
N GLU A 313 -1.98 -9.02 22.31
CA GLU A 313 -1.30 -10.25 21.89
C GLU A 313 -1.42 -10.48 20.37
N ASP A 314 -2.47 -9.97 19.72
CA ASP A 314 -2.62 -10.06 18.27
C ASP A 314 -1.62 -9.14 17.55
N LEU A 315 -1.30 -7.98 18.15
CA LEU A 315 -0.22 -7.10 17.70
C LEU A 315 1.15 -7.73 17.96
N GLU A 316 1.35 -8.37 19.11
CA GLU A 316 2.60 -9.11 19.40
C GLU A 316 2.81 -10.23 18.37
N ALA A 317 1.75 -10.95 17.98
CA ALA A 317 1.79 -11.97 16.94
C ALA A 317 2.07 -11.37 15.54
N GLU A 318 1.52 -10.19 15.23
CA GLU A 318 1.83 -9.48 13.99
C GLU A 318 3.30 -9.05 13.95
N LEU A 319 3.81 -8.45 15.02
CA LEU A 319 5.22 -8.07 15.14
C LEU A 319 6.14 -9.29 15.07
N SER A 320 5.76 -10.42 15.67
CA SER A 320 6.56 -11.66 15.63
C SER A 320 6.73 -12.26 14.23
N LYS A 321 6.03 -11.75 13.20
CA LYS A 321 6.28 -12.09 11.79
C LYS A 321 7.59 -11.50 11.27
N ASP A 322 7.95 -10.32 11.78
CA ASP A 322 9.09 -9.52 11.33
C ASP A 322 10.22 -9.45 12.38
N PHE A 323 9.95 -9.83 13.63
CA PHE A 323 10.87 -9.71 14.77
C PHE A 323 11.04 -11.03 15.54
N ASP A 324 12.23 -11.24 16.15
CA ASP A 324 12.46 -12.37 17.07
C ASP A 324 11.52 -12.26 18.29
N SER A 325 10.91 -13.37 18.71
CA SER A 325 9.92 -13.37 19.78
C SER A 325 10.47 -12.84 21.11
N ARG A 326 11.74 -13.12 21.44
CA ARG A 326 12.39 -12.60 22.65
C ARG A 326 12.47 -11.08 22.63
N TYR A 327 12.54 -10.51 21.44
CA TYR A 327 12.60 -9.07 21.25
C TYR A 327 11.24 -8.41 21.44
N VAL A 328 10.19 -9.02 20.89
CA VAL A 328 8.79 -8.61 21.13
C VAL A 328 8.47 -8.68 22.63
N GLU A 329 8.84 -9.78 23.29
CA GLU A 329 8.71 -9.96 24.74
C GLU A 329 9.43 -8.84 25.52
N SER A 330 10.63 -8.46 25.11
CA SER A 330 11.40 -7.37 25.77
C SER A 330 10.78 -5.98 25.64
N GLN A 331 9.81 -5.79 24.71
CA GLN A 331 9.17 -4.50 24.42
C GLN A 331 7.68 -4.47 24.79
N GLN A 332 7.17 -5.46 25.54
CA GLN A 332 5.75 -5.58 25.88
C GLN A 332 5.15 -4.32 26.50
N GLU A 333 5.87 -3.63 27.38
CA GLU A 333 5.37 -2.39 27.99
C GLU A 333 5.15 -1.28 26.96
N LEU A 334 6.10 -1.10 26.03
CA LEU A 334 5.98 -0.14 24.95
C LEU A 334 4.85 -0.53 24.00
N ILE A 335 4.76 -1.81 23.61
CA ILE A 335 3.70 -2.36 22.76
C ILE A 335 2.32 -2.09 23.36
N ARG A 336 2.11 -2.43 24.64
CA ARG A 336 0.86 -2.18 25.36
C ARG A 336 0.51 -0.69 25.41
N ARG A 337 1.50 0.16 25.71
CA ARG A 337 1.27 1.61 25.75
C ARG A 337 0.83 2.14 24.39
N VAL A 338 1.54 1.79 23.31
CA VAL A 338 1.22 2.27 21.96
C VAL A 338 -0.10 1.70 21.46
N TRP A 339 -0.42 0.43 21.77
CA TRP A 339 -1.73 -0.18 21.53
C TRP A 339 -2.86 0.64 22.15
N LEU A 340 -2.76 0.97 23.44
CA LEU A 340 -3.77 1.75 24.14
C LEU A 340 -3.90 3.17 23.57
N GLU A 341 -2.77 3.85 23.32
CA GLU A 341 -2.78 5.17 22.69
C GLU A 341 -3.50 5.15 21.33
N PHE A 342 -3.27 4.09 20.54
CA PHE A 342 -3.86 3.95 19.22
C PHE A 342 -5.36 3.66 19.26
N ILE A 343 -5.83 2.81 20.18
CA ILE A 343 -7.28 2.59 20.39
C ILE A 343 -7.96 3.87 20.84
N VAL A 344 -7.35 4.61 21.78
CA VAL A 344 -7.89 5.89 22.24
C VAL A 344 -7.96 6.90 21.09
N GLU A 345 -6.94 6.93 20.24
CA GLU A 345 -6.95 7.80 19.05
C GLU A 345 -8.07 7.42 18.07
N LEU A 346 -8.29 6.11 17.83
CA LEU A 346 -9.40 5.63 17.00
C LEU A 346 -10.76 6.08 17.55
N GLN A 347 -11.02 5.82 18.82
CA GLN A 347 -12.26 6.22 19.49
C GLN A 347 -12.48 7.73 19.45
N GLN A 348 -11.42 8.51 19.64
CA GLN A 348 -11.49 9.97 19.57
C GLN A 348 -11.83 10.46 18.16
N ARG A 349 -11.30 9.80 17.11
CA ARG A 349 -11.62 10.12 15.72
C ARG A 349 -13.06 9.77 15.39
N ASP A 350 -13.55 8.61 15.83
CA ASP A 350 -14.94 8.19 15.59
C ASP A 350 -15.93 9.11 16.31
N TRP A 351 -15.67 9.44 17.58
CA TRP A 351 -16.47 10.42 18.31
C TRP A 351 -16.49 11.81 17.64
N LEU A 352 -15.34 12.24 17.11
CA LEU A 352 -15.26 13.49 16.36
C LEU A 352 -16.09 13.43 15.07
N ARG A 353 -16.12 12.30 14.36
CA ARG A 353 -16.98 12.14 13.18
C ARG A 353 -18.45 12.27 13.55
N GLU A 354 -18.87 11.60 14.62
CA GLU A 354 -20.25 11.68 15.11
C GLU A 354 -20.65 13.12 15.45
N LEU A 355 -19.78 13.88 16.14
CA LEU A 355 -20.04 15.29 16.43
C LEU A 355 -20.14 16.16 15.17
N VAL A 356 -19.28 15.90 14.18
CA VAL A 356 -19.34 16.60 12.90
C VAL A 356 -20.66 16.29 12.19
N GLU A 357 -21.06 15.04 12.12
CA GLU A 357 -22.31 14.60 11.48
C GLU A 357 -23.55 15.16 12.20
N GLN A 358 -23.58 15.11 13.53
CA GLN A 358 -24.67 15.65 14.35
C GLN A 358 -24.80 17.16 14.24
N SER A 359 -23.71 17.87 13.95
CA SER A 359 -23.76 19.32 13.77
C SER A 359 -24.59 19.74 12.54
N GLY A 360 -24.72 18.86 11.54
CA GLY A 360 -25.34 19.16 10.26
C GLY A 360 -24.59 20.22 9.44
N LEU A 361 -23.39 20.61 9.86
CA LEU A 361 -22.55 21.61 9.19
C LEU A 361 -21.62 20.91 8.21
N ASP A 362 -21.48 21.48 7.01
CA ASP A 362 -20.53 20.99 6.02
C ASP A 362 -19.09 21.38 6.44
N PRO A 363 -18.20 20.42 6.74
CA PRO A 363 -16.83 20.72 7.17
C PRO A 363 -15.99 21.49 6.15
N ARG A 364 -16.37 21.42 4.86
CA ARG A 364 -15.64 22.03 3.75
C ARG A 364 -16.01 23.49 3.52
N THR A 365 -17.27 23.85 3.77
CA THR A 365 -17.81 25.18 3.48
C THR A 365 -18.16 25.99 4.72
N GLN A 366 -18.37 25.33 5.87
CA GLN A 366 -18.80 25.94 7.14
C GLN A 366 -17.79 25.66 8.27
N THR A 367 -16.49 25.66 7.94
CA THR A 367 -15.43 25.28 8.87
C THR A 367 -15.41 26.14 10.13
N THR A 368 -15.71 27.45 10.03
CA THR A 368 -15.70 28.36 11.19
C THR A 368 -16.82 28.04 12.17
N GLU A 369 -18.03 27.86 11.66
CA GLU A 369 -19.21 27.47 12.43
C GLU A 369 -19.01 26.09 13.06
N LEU A 370 -18.43 25.15 12.30
CA LEU A 370 -18.13 23.80 12.77
C LEU A 370 -17.10 23.84 13.90
N MET A 371 -16.00 24.58 13.76
CA MET A 371 -15.00 24.69 14.84
C MET A 371 -15.58 25.33 16.11
N ARG A 372 -16.49 26.30 15.96
CA ARG A 372 -17.21 26.89 17.09
C ARG A 372 -18.13 25.87 17.77
N HIS A 373 -18.83 25.04 17.00
CA HIS A 373 -19.64 23.95 17.53
C HIS A 373 -18.77 22.94 18.29
N LEU A 374 -17.70 22.45 17.66
CA LEU A 374 -16.80 21.46 18.26
C LEU A 374 -16.06 21.97 19.51
N SER A 375 -15.81 23.27 19.62
CA SER A 375 -15.20 23.86 20.83
C SER A 375 -16.07 23.76 22.10
N GLN A 376 -17.35 23.42 21.96
CA GLN A 376 -18.24 23.13 23.09
C GLN A 376 -17.96 21.76 23.70
N HIS A 377 -17.40 20.84 22.92
CA HIS A 377 -17.12 19.46 23.32
C HIS A 377 -15.64 19.21 23.63
N TYR A 378 -14.75 20.05 23.11
CA TYR A 378 -13.30 19.92 23.30
C TYR A 378 -12.70 21.13 24.02
N PRO A 379 -11.75 20.91 24.95
CA PRO A 379 -11.05 22.02 25.59
C PRO A 379 -10.17 22.74 24.58
N ARG A 380 -9.95 24.05 24.79
CA ARG A 380 -9.16 24.92 23.89
C ARG A 380 -7.80 24.33 23.48
N GLN A 381 -7.11 23.67 24.39
CA GLN A 381 -5.82 23.03 24.16
C GLN A 381 -5.86 21.89 23.12
N ARG A 382 -7.02 21.25 22.93
CA ARG A 382 -7.23 20.17 21.94
C ARG A 382 -7.74 20.68 20.60
N MET A 383 -8.14 21.94 20.49
CA MET A 383 -8.73 22.46 19.25
C MET A 383 -7.77 22.43 18.06
N LYS A 384 -6.45 22.49 18.28
CA LYS A 384 -5.46 22.28 17.22
C LYS A 384 -5.56 20.88 16.61
N TRP A 385 -5.65 19.85 17.47
CA TRP A 385 -5.85 18.47 17.03
C TRP A 385 -7.19 18.31 16.33
N VAL A 386 -8.29 18.80 16.93
CA VAL A 386 -9.64 18.75 16.32
C VAL A 386 -9.62 19.34 14.92
N TYR A 387 -9.09 20.55 14.75
CA TYR A 387 -9.00 21.21 13.46
C TYR A 387 -8.20 20.39 12.45
N SER A 388 -7.00 19.91 12.83
CA SER A 388 -6.18 19.08 11.94
C SER A 388 -6.89 17.78 11.55
N THR A 389 -7.57 17.13 12.51
CA THR A 389 -8.25 15.86 12.28
C THR A 389 -9.50 16.03 11.42
N VAL A 390 -10.32 17.07 11.64
CA VAL A 390 -11.44 17.39 10.75
C VAL A 390 -10.94 17.65 9.33
N LYS A 391 -9.84 18.39 9.18
CA LYS A 391 -9.23 18.63 7.87
C LYS A 391 -8.78 17.31 7.21
N ILE A 392 -8.15 16.40 7.96
CA ILE A 392 -7.75 15.08 7.43
C ILE A 392 -8.98 14.27 6.99
N LEU A 393 -10.01 14.21 7.84
CA LEU A 393 -11.19 13.38 7.63
C LEU A 393 -12.09 13.89 6.49
N TYR A 394 -12.28 15.20 6.38
CA TYR A 394 -13.32 15.79 5.53
C TYR A 394 -12.82 16.79 4.49
N GLY A 395 -11.66 17.42 4.71
CA GLY A 395 -11.24 18.64 4.03
C GLY A 395 -10.28 18.43 2.88
#